data_AF-A0AAT9IUA9-F1
#
_entry.id   AF-A0AAT9IUA9-F1
#
_cell.length_a   1.000
_cell.length_b   1.000
_cell.length_c   1.000
_cell.angle_alpha   90.00
_cell.angle_beta   90.00
_cell.angle_gamma   90.00
#
_symmetry.space_group_name_H-M   'P 1'
#
loop_
_entity.id
_entity.type
_entity.pdbx_description
1 polymer ?
#
loop_
_entity_poly.entity_id
_entity_poly.type
_entity_poly.pdbx_seq_one_letter_code
_entity_poly.pdbx_strand_id
1 'polypeptide(L)'
;MDRFQSDWQSFHPRTTPVGHLLRDAEGWNVTRFHLLPDGRKTAHNRDELHSLLKRFNTIATATLGEDAPCYLIALQSPNQDARHRQRFERLKSRYSLTPGWEFHQASDNLTYTVCSGDVTWKTNGFNRILLHIYQTDLWDVIWMNKATGAVFRPYDAGADISQPTPNDLIARISSFYGWMPQNGLGFIRFNQAQMATAKFQVTKPCAEAIQKVIAAQQK
;
A
#
# COMPACT_ATOMS: atom_id res chain seq x y z
N MET A 1 23.10 5.09 9.82
CA MET A 1 21.65 5.08 9.51
C MET A 1 21.45 4.05 8.43
N ASP A 2 20.49 3.15 8.60
CA ASP A 2 20.20 2.09 7.63
C ASP A 2 19.79 2.69 6.27
N ARG A 3 20.19 2.08 5.14
CA ARG A 3 19.93 2.64 3.80
C ARG A 3 18.43 2.77 3.52
N PHE A 4 17.64 1.77 3.91
CA PHE A 4 16.19 1.84 3.77
C PHE A 4 15.63 3.00 4.60
N GLN A 5 16.12 3.20 5.82
CA GLN A 5 15.70 4.33 6.65
C GLN A 5 15.99 5.68 5.99
N SER A 6 17.18 5.82 5.38
CA SER A 6 17.58 7.05 4.68
C SER A 6 16.70 7.32 3.46
N ASP A 7 16.50 6.31 2.62
CA ASP A 7 15.67 6.43 1.43
C ASP A 7 14.21 6.75 1.82
N TRP A 8 13.66 6.03 2.81
CA TRP A 8 12.31 6.27 3.32
C TRP A 8 12.13 7.72 3.79
N GLN A 9 13.04 8.22 4.63
CA GLN A 9 12.94 9.59 5.15
C GLN A 9 13.10 10.65 4.06
N SER A 10 13.82 10.35 2.97
CA SER A 10 13.95 11.27 1.84
C SER A 10 12.64 11.43 1.05
N PHE A 11 11.88 10.35 0.87
CA PHE A 11 10.62 10.35 0.10
C PHE A 11 9.39 10.65 0.98
N HIS A 12 9.41 10.20 2.24
CA HIS A 12 8.28 10.24 3.17
C HIS A 12 8.71 10.81 4.53
N PRO A 13 9.17 12.08 4.57
CA PRO A 13 9.68 12.68 5.79
C PRO A 13 8.61 12.69 6.89
N ARG A 14 9.05 12.47 8.14
CA ARG A 14 8.20 12.45 9.35
C ARG A 14 7.14 11.35 9.37
N THR A 15 7.28 10.31 8.54
CA THR A 15 6.40 9.14 8.57
C THR A 15 7.16 7.89 9.00
N THR A 16 6.45 6.96 9.61
CA THR A 16 6.95 5.62 9.89
C THR A 16 6.44 4.65 8.81
N PRO A 17 7.27 3.74 8.28
CA PRO A 17 6.89 2.74 7.26
C PRO A 17 5.93 1.65 7.76
N VAL A 18 4.76 2.07 8.24
CA VAL A 18 3.74 1.22 8.85
C VAL A 18 2.42 1.49 8.19
N GLY A 19 1.92 0.50 7.48
CA GLY A 19 0.81 0.65 6.55
C GLY A 19 -0.44 1.33 7.13
N HIS A 20 -0.84 0.98 8.36
CA HIS A 20 -2.05 1.55 8.96
C HIS A 20 -1.87 3.02 9.39
N LEU A 21 -0.66 3.40 9.83
CA LEU A 21 -0.33 4.79 10.20
C LEU A 21 -0.22 5.69 8.98
N LEU A 22 0.21 5.13 7.85
CA LEU A 22 0.46 5.89 6.64
C LEU A 22 -0.80 6.52 6.03
N ARG A 23 -1.97 5.92 6.23
CA ARG A 23 -3.25 6.48 5.74
C ARG A 23 -3.45 7.94 6.16
N ASP A 24 -3.02 8.26 7.38
CA ASP A 24 -3.24 9.56 8.00
C ASP A 24 -1.99 10.44 7.97
N ALA A 25 -0.91 9.96 7.36
CA ALA A 25 0.32 10.73 7.24
C ALA A 25 0.13 12.00 6.41
N GLU A 26 0.67 13.11 6.91
CA GLU A 26 0.73 14.36 6.17
C GLU A 26 1.78 14.30 5.06
N GLY A 27 1.57 15.06 3.99
CA GLY A 27 2.63 15.33 3.01
C GLY A 27 2.86 14.26 1.95
N TRP A 28 1.93 13.32 1.74
CA TRP A 28 2.03 12.36 0.64
C TRP A 28 0.71 12.19 -0.13
N ASN A 29 0.81 11.83 -1.41
CA ASN A 29 -0.34 11.62 -2.29
C ASN A 29 -0.74 10.16 -2.23
N VAL A 30 -1.91 9.86 -1.67
CA VAL A 30 -2.34 8.48 -1.42
C VAL A 30 -3.82 8.29 -1.74
N THR A 31 -4.16 7.11 -2.26
CA THR A 31 -5.54 6.68 -2.45
C THR A 31 -5.71 5.21 -2.12
N ARG A 32 -6.97 4.78 -2.04
CA ARG A 32 -7.38 3.42 -1.77
C ARG A 32 -8.20 2.87 -2.93
N PHE A 33 -7.94 1.62 -3.28
CA PHE A 33 -8.74 0.81 -4.20
C PHE A 33 -9.31 -0.42 -3.49
N HIS A 34 -10.50 -0.82 -3.90
CA HIS A 34 -11.15 -2.07 -3.51
C HIS A 34 -11.27 -2.98 -4.73
N LEU A 35 -10.67 -4.17 -4.65
CA LEU A 35 -10.36 -5.00 -5.81
C LEU A 35 -11.35 -6.14 -6.02
N LEU A 36 -12.22 -6.44 -5.06
CA LEU A 36 -13.37 -7.30 -5.28
C LEU A 36 -14.62 -6.49 -5.67
N PRO A 37 -15.54 -7.06 -6.45
CA PRO A 37 -16.82 -6.41 -6.74
C PRO A 37 -17.62 -6.08 -5.47
N ASP A 38 -18.47 -5.05 -5.57
CA ASP A 38 -19.50 -4.71 -4.58
C ASP A 38 -19.00 -4.43 -3.15
N GLY A 39 -17.72 -4.11 -2.98
CA GLY A 39 -17.16 -3.85 -1.65
C GLY A 39 -16.91 -5.13 -0.82
N ARG A 40 -17.04 -6.32 -1.41
CA ARG A 40 -16.86 -7.60 -0.69
C ARG A 40 -15.43 -7.81 -0.22
N LYS A 41 -15.27 -8.47 0.93
CA LYS A 41 -13.95 -8.84 1.48
C LYS A 41 -13.48 -10.22 1.05
N THR A 42 -14.37 -11.06 0.53
CA THR A 42 -14.07 -12.46 0.22
C THR A 42 -14.50 -12.83 -1.18
N ALA A 43 -13.62 -13.56 -1.88
CA ALA A 43 -13.89 -14.20 -3.15
C ALA A 43 -14.79 -15.43 -2.95
N HIS A 44 -15.77 -15.63 -3.83
CA HIS A 44 -16.69 -16.76 -3.77
C HIS A 44 -16.09 -18.06 -4.31
N ASN A 45 -15.14 -17.95 -5.25
CA ASN A 45 -14.57 -19.10 -5.94
C ASN A 45 -13.12 -18.82 -6.39
N ARG A 46 -12.50 -19.84 -7.00
CA ARG A 46 -11.12 -19.79 -7.47
C ARG A 46 -10.89 -18.76 -8.59
N ASP A 47 -11.87 -18.57 -9.47
CA ASP A 47 -11.76 -17.63 -10.59
C ASP A 47 -11.78 -16.18 -10.11
N GLU A 48 -12.60 -15.90 -9.10
CA GLU A 48 -12.62 -14.61 -8.44
C GLU A 48 -11.33 -14.36 -7.65
N LEU A 49 -10.80 -15.38 -6.96
CA LEU A 49 -9.50 -15.28 -6.28
C LEU A 49 -8.37 -15.01 -7.28
N HIS A 50 -8.39 -15.67 -8.44
CA HIS A 50 -7.43 -15.42 -9.52
C HIS A 50 -7.56 -13.99 -10.07
N SER A 51 -8.80 -13.52 -10.25
CA SER A 51 -9.10 -12.15 -10.69
C SER A 51 -8.62 -11.11 -9.67
N LEU A 52 -8.80 -11.37 -8.37
CA LEU A 52 -8.29 -10.54 -7.29
C LEU A 52 -6.76 -10.43 -7.34
N LEU A 53 -6.05 -11.56 -7.45
CA LEU A 53 -4.59 -11.57 -7.59
C LEU A 53 -4.14 -10.81 -8.84
N LYS A 54 -4.83 -10.98 -9.97
CA LYS A 54 -4.54 -10.21 -11.19
C LYS A 54 -4.67 -8.71 -10.93
N ARG A 55 -5.75 -8.26 -10.27
CA ARG A 55 -5.97 -6.84 -9.94
C ARG A 55 -4.92 -6.30 -8.98
N PHE A 56 -4.52 -7.07 -7.96
CA PHE A 56 -3.42 -6.70 -7.07
C PHE A 56 -2.15 -6.43 -7.87
N ASN A 57 -1.75 -7.35 -8.73
CA ASN A 57 -0.56 -7.19 -9.56
C ASN A 57 -0.68 -6.03 -10.54
N THR A 58 -1.84 -5.84 -11.18
CA THR A 58 -2.05 -4.70 -12.09
C THR A 58 -1.80 -3.37 -11.39
N ILE A 59 -2.37 -3.17 -10.20
CA ILE A 59 -2.16 -1.91 -9.45
C ILE A 59 -0.73 -1.80 -8.95
N ALA A 60 -0.18 -2.87 -8.39
CA ALA A 60 1.18 -2.87 -7.87
C ALA A 60 2.20 -2.57 -8.97
N THR A 61 2.09 -3.19 -10.15
CA THR A 61 2.95 -2.92 -11.30
C THR A 61 2.76 -1.51 -11.83
N ALA A 62 1.54 -0.99 -11.89
CA ALA A 62 1.30 0.41 -12.26
C ALA A 62 1.86 1.41 -11.23
N THR A 63 1.97 1.01 -9.96
CA THR A 63 2.43 1.84 -8.85
C THR A 63 3.95 1.82 -8.73
N LEU A 64 4.55 0.63 -8.77
CA LEU A 64 5.96 0.38 -8.51
C LEU A 64 6.78 0.33 -9.80
N GLY A 65 6.18 -0.01 -10.94
CA GLY A 65 6.88 -0.29 -12.19
C GLY A 65 7.34 -1.75 -12.29
N GLU A 66 7.23 -2.34 -13.48
CA GLU A 66 7.80 -3.65 -13.78
C GLU A 66 9.33 -3.56 -13.70
N ASP A 67 9.97 -4.58 -13.12
CA ASP A 67 11.42 -4.69 -12.94
C ASP A 67 12.03 -3.63 -12.02
N ALA A 68 11.20 -2.88 -11.30
CA ALA A 68 11.66 -1.81 -10.44
C ALA A 68 12.33 -2.36 -9.16
N PRO A 69 13.52 -1.85 -8.79
CA PRO A 69 14.08 -2.08 -7.46
C PRO A 69 13.16 -1.52 -6.39
N CYS A 70 12.79 -2.35 -5.42
CA CYS A 70 11.90 -2.00 -4.33
C CYS A 70 12.49 -2.43 -2.98
N TYR A 71 12.06 -1.75 -1.92
CA TYR A 71 12.10 -2.31 -0.58
C TYR A 71 10.83 -3.12 -0.34
N LEU A 72 10.97 -4.38 0.08
CA LEU A 72 9.91 -5.13 0.73
C LEU A 72 10.01 -4.87 2.22
N ILE A 73 8.94 -4.36 2.81
CA ILE A 73 8.92 -3.87 4.19
C ILE A 73 7.82 -4.61 4.95
N ALA A 74 8.11 -5.06 6.16
CA ALA A 74 7.16 -5.77 7.00
C ALA A 74 7.31 -5.37 8.47
N LEU A 75 6.18 -5.23 9.16
CA LEU A 75 6.12 -4.91 10.57
C LEU A 75 6.25 -6.15 11.45
N GLN A 76 7.27 -6.18 12.31
CA GLN A 76 7.37 -7.10 13.42
C GLN A 76 6.71 -6.49 14.65
N SER A 77 5.72 -7.17 15.22
CA SER A 77 5.02 -6.76 16.42
C SER A 77 5.15 -7.81 17.52
N PRO A 78 5.26 -7.40 18.78
CA PRO A 78 5.27 -8.31 19.92
C PRO A 78 3.94 -9.06 20.09
N ASN A 79 2.83 -8.55 19.56
CA ASN A 79 1.49 -9.15 19.68
C ASN A 79 1.16 -10.17 18.57
N GLN A 80 2.14 -10.56 17.74
CA GLN A 80 1.88 -11.52 16.68
C GLN A 80 1.55 -12.91 17.22
N ASP A 81 0.44 -13.47 16.74
CA ASP A 81 0.10 -14.87 16.97
C ASP A 81 1.14 -15.82 16.34
N ALA A 82 1.06 -17.10 16.71
CA ALA A 82 2.02 -18.10 16.26
C ALA A 82 2.02 -18.31 14.73
N ARG A 83 0.86 -18.18 14.08
CA ARG A 83 0.72 -18.36 12.62
C ARG A 83 1.38 -17.21 11.89
N HIS A 84 1.10 -15.97 12.30
CA HIS A 84 1.73 -14.78 11.77
C HIS A 84 3.23 -14.81 11.97
N ARG A 85 3.70 -15.10 13.19
CA ARG A 85 5.14 -15.20 13.51
C ARG A 85 5.86 -16.20 12.60
N GLN A 86 5.28 -17.39 12.40
CA GLN A 86 5.86 -18.39 11.49
C GLN A 86 5.93 -17.89 10.04
N ARG A 87 4.90 -17.20 9.56
CA ARG A 87 4.88 -16.64 8.19
C ARG A 87 5.88 -15.49 8.06
N PHE A 88 5.98 -14.64 9.07
CA PHE A 88 6.94 -13.55 9.13
C PHE A 88 8.39 -14.05 9.09
N GLU A 89 8.75 -15.07 9.88
CA GLU A 89 10.12 -15.64 9.85
C GLU A 89 10.46 -16.25 8.48
N ARG A 90 9.50 -16.88 7.81
CA ARG A 90 9.68 -17.37 6.43
C ARG A 90 9.87 -16.22 5.45
N LEU A 91 9.12 -15.13 5.61
CA LEU A 91 9.26 -13.92 4.80
C LEU A 91 10.66 -13.30 5.01
N LYS A 92 11.06 -13.16 6.27
CA LYS A 92 12.36 -12.64 6.70
C LYS A 92 13.51 -13.43 6.09
N SER A 93 13.49 -14.75 6.22
CA SER A 93 14.51 -15.63 5.65
C SER A 93 14.53 -15.57 4.12
N ARG A 94 13.37 -15.64 3.46
CA ARG A 94 13.29 -15.68 1.98
C ARG A 94 13.78 -14.41 1.30
N TYR A 95 13.51 -13.25 1.89
CA TYR A 95 13.83 -11.95 1.30
C TYR A 95 14.92 -11.19 2.08
N SER A 96 15.65 -11.89 2.94
CA SER A 96 16.72 -11.33 3.77
C SER A 96 16.30 -10.06 4.50
N LEU A 97 15.10 -10.04 5.10
CA LEU A 97 14.62 -8.84 5.78
C LEU A 97 15.45 -8.59 7.05
N THR A 98 16.01 -7.38 7.17
CA THR A 98 16.77 -6.94 8.34
C THR A 98 16.01 -5.84 9.08
N PRO A 99 16.10 -5.76 10.43
CA PRO A 99 15.57 -4.63 11.18
C PRO A 99 16.19 -3.31 10.69
N GLY A 100 15.36 -2.31 10.40
CA GLY A 100 15.82 -0.99 9.93
C GLY A 100 15.21 0.18 10.68
N TRP A 101 14.15 -0.04 11.46
CA TRP A 101 13.48 0.99 12.25
C TRP A 101 12.83 0.38 13.48
N GLU A 102 12.95 1.02 14.64
CA GLU A 102 12.18 0.68 15.84
C GLU A 102 11.42 1.90 16.34
N PHE A 103 10.20 1.69 16.81
CA PHE A 103 9.41 2.75 17.41
C PHE A 103 8.53 2.21 18.52
N HIS A 104 8.30 3.04 19.53
CA HIS A 104 7.42 2.74 20.64
C HIS A 104 6.03 3.34 20.37
N GLN A 105 4.99 2.53 20.54
CA GLN A 105 3.61 2.97 20.40
C GLN A 105 2.99 3.12 21.79
N ALA A 106 2.63 4.36 22.15
CA ALA A 106 2.14 4.66 23.49
C ALA A 106 0.75 4.09 23.76
N SER A 107 -0.08 3.89 22.72
CA SER A 107 -1.46 3.41 22.87
C SER A 107 -1.55 1.98 23.42
N ASP A 108 -0.57 1.14 23.13
CA ASP A 108 -0.49 -0.24 23.61
C ASP A 108 0.77 -0.51 24.45
N ASN A 109 1.64 0.49 24.62
CA ASN A 109 2.89 0.43 25.36
C ASN A 109 3.86 -0.65 24.82
N LEU A 110 3.93 -0.77 23.49
CA LEU A 110 4.74 -1.79 22.82
C LEU A 110 5.77 -1.19 21.87
N THR A 111 6.90 -1.87 21.74
CA THR A 111 7.92 -1.55 20.75
C THR A 111 7.74 -2.42 19.52
N TYR A 112 7.70 -1.77 18.37
CA TYR A 112 7.54 -2.37 17.06
C TYR A 112 8.84 -2.24 16.27
N THR A 113 9.16 -3.26 15.49
CA THR A 113 10.36 -3.28 14.64
C THR A 113 9.92 -3.38 13.19
N VAL A 114 10.31 -2.43 12.35
CA VAL A 114 10.15 -2.51 10.91
C VAL A 114 11.38 -3.18 10.31
N CYS A 115 11.13 -4.27 9.59
CA CYS A 115 12.14 -4.97 8.83
C CYS A 115 11.99 -4.66 7.35
N SER A 116 13.11 -4.58 6.63
CA SER A 116 13.12 -4.36 5.19
C SER A 116 14.13 -5.25 4.48
N GLY A 117 13.93 -5.52 3.19
CA GLY A 117 14.88 -6.20 2.35
C GLY A 117 14.73 -5.81 0.90
N ASP A 118 15.79 -6.05 0.13
CA ASP A 118 15.90 -5.63 -1.25
C ASP A 118 15.25 -6.65 -2.19
N VAL A 119 14.31 -6.17 -3.00
CA VAL A 119 13.61 -6.99 -3.98
C VAL A 119 13.50 -6.27 -5.32
N THR A 120 13.21 -7.02 -6.37
CA THR A 120 12.77 -6.47 -7.65
C THR A 120 11.29 -6.76 -7.80
N TRP A 121 10.48 -5.73 -8.08
CA TRP A 121 9.08 -5.96 -8.40
C TRP A 121 8.97 -6.68 -9.75
N LYS A 122 8.23 -7.79 -9.75
CA LYS A 122 7.90 -8.57 -10.94
C LYS A 122 6.43 -8.93 -10.86
N THR A 123 5.69 -8.69 -11.94
CA THR A 123 4.29 -9.09 -12.01
C THR A 123 4.16 -10.58 -11.67
N ASN A 124 3.24 -10.92 -10.76
CA ASN A 124 3.00 -12.25 -10.18
C ASN A 124 4.11 -12.80 -9.24
N GLY A 125 5.24 -12.13 -9.09
CA GLY A 125 6.38 -12.59 -8.29
C GLY A 125 6.09 -12.73 -6.80
N PHE A 126 5.10 -11.99 -6.29
CA PHE A 126 4.73 -11.94 -4.87
C PHE A 126 3.34 -12.50 -4.58
N ASN A 127 2.73 -13.27 -5.50
CA ASN A 127 1.38 -13.81 -5.34
C ASN A 127 1.15 -14.57 -4.03
N ARG A 128 2.16 -15.30 -3.54
CA ARG A 128 2.06 -16.00 -2.27
C ARG A 128 1.93 -15.06 -1.07
N ILE A 129 2.63 -13.93 -1.08
CA ILE A 129 2.51 -12.92 -0.02
C ILE A 129 1.14 -12.25 -0.12
N LEU A 130 0.72 -11.86 -1.32
CA LEU A 130 -0.60 -11.27 -1.57
C LEU A 130 -1.74 -12.17 -1.08
N LEU A 131 -1.62 -13.48 -1.31
CA LEU A 131 -2.57 -14.47 -0.80
C LEU A 131 -2.59 -14.51 0.74
N HIS A 132 -1.43 -14.50 1.39
CA HIS A 132 -1.36 -14.47 2.85
C HIS A 132 -1.96 -13.19 3.42
N ILE A 133 -1.80 -12.05 2.75
CA ILE A 133 -2.41 -10.78 3.16
C ILE A 133 -3.94 -10.84 3.01
N TYR A 134 -4.43 -11.31 1.87
CA TYR A 134 -5.86 -11.51 1.65
C TYR A 134 -6.50 -12.46 2.68
N GLN A 135 -5.77 -13.50 3.10
CA GLN A 135 -6.21 -14.47 4.11
C GLN A 135 -6.01 -13.99 5.56
N THR A 136 -5.56 -12.75 5.75
CA THR A 136 -5.22 -12.15 7.05
C THR A 136 -4.16 -12.93 7.85
N ASP A 137 -3.31 -13.69 7.15
CA ASP A 137 -2.17 -14.44 7.71
C ASP A 137 -0.91 -13.60 7.86
N LEU A 138 -0.81 -12.53 7.07
CA LEU A 138 0.24 -11.53 7.12
C LEU A 138 -0.41 -10.15 7.06
N TRP A 139 0.08 -9.23 7.87
CA TRP A 139 -0.43 -7.86 7.91
C TRP A 139 0.73 -6.85 7.90
N ASP A 140 0.41 -5.60 7.53
CA ASP A 140 1.36 -4.49 7.35
C ASP A 140 2.65 -4.86 6.60
N VAL A 141 2.48 -5.52 5.45
CA VAL A 141 3.50 -5.68 4.44
C VAL A 141 3.30 -4.62 3.36
N ILE A 142 4.35 -3.87 3.04
CA ILE A 142 4.34 -2.82 2.02
C ILE A 142 5.54 -2.95 1.09
N TRP A 143 5.40 -2.41 -0.11
CA TRP A 143 6.49 -2.24 -1.06
C TRP A 143 6.70 -0.76 -1.32
N MET A 144 7.95 -0.33 -1.39
CA MET A 144 8.32 1.03 -1.81
C MET A 144 9.30 0.95 -2.98
N ASN A 145 8.99 1.62 -4.09
CA ASN A 145 9.93 1.81 -5.19
C ASN A 145 11.10 2.68 -4.72
N LYS A 146 12.34 2.21 -4.94
CA LYS A 146 13.55 2.88 -4.45
C LYS A 146 13.91 4.18 -5.17
N ALA A 147 13.49 4.33 -6.42
CA ALA A 147 13.78 5.49 -7.24
C ALA A 147 12.77 6.62 -7.05
N THR A 148 11.51 6.27 -6.78
CA THR A 148 10.41 7.25 -6.76
C THR A 148 9.78 7.45 -5.39
N GLY A 149 9.94 6.50 -4.46
CA GLY A 149 9.17 6.48 -3.21
C GLY A 149 7.69 6.12 -3.42
N ALA A 150 7.26 5.63 -4.58
CA ALA A 150 5.89 5.15 -4.73
C ALA A 150 5.68 3.90 -3.85
N VAL A 151 4.56 3.88 -3.10
CA VAL A 151 4.24 2.79 -2.17
C VAL A 151 3.05 2.00 -2.66
N PHE A 152 3.14 0.69 -2.59
CA PHE A 152 2.03 -0.25 -2.74
C PHE A 152 1.82 -1.00 -1.43
N ARG A 153 0.61 -0.88 -0.87
CA ARG A 153 0.19 -1.58 0.35
C ARG A 153 -1.09 -2.37 0.07
N PRO A 154 -1.00 -3.70 -0.10
CA PRO A 154 -2.19 -4.54 -0.13
C PRO A 154 -2.78 -4.72 1.28
N TYR A 155 -4.08 -4.97 1.34
CA TYR A 155 -4.83 -5.38 2.52
C TYR A 155 -6.02 -6.23 2.06
N ASP A 156 -6.59 -7.13 2.88
CA ASP A 156 -7.77 -7.96 2.57
C ASP A 156 -8.05 -8.12 1.05
N ALA A 157 -9.09 -7.44 0.56
CA ALA A 157 -9.53 -7.40 -0.84
C ALA A 157 -9.23 -6.05 -1.54
N GLY A 158 -8.25 -5.29 -1.09
CA GLY A 158 -7.98 -3.92 -1.52
C GLY A 158 -6.51 -3.51 -1.46
N ALA A 159 -6.18 -2.31 -1.93
CA ALA A 159 -4.83 -1.78 -1.79
C ALA A 159 -4.84 -0.27 -1.59
N ASP A 160 -3.95 0.21 -0.72
CA ASP A 160 -3.56 1.62 -0.65
C ASP A 160 -2.35 1.80 -1.57
N ILE A 161 -2.34 2.88 -2.36
CA ILE A 161 -1.18 3.27 -3.14
C ILE A 161 -0.81 4.72 -2.89
N SER A 162 0.49 5.01 -2.93
CA SER A 162 0.99 6.38 -2.98
C SER A 162 1.70 6.66 -4.31
N GLN A 163 1.78 7.93 -4.66
CA GLN A 163 2.56 8.41 -5.80
C GLN A 163 3.35 9.68 -5.45
N PRO A 164 4.49 9.93 -6.13
CA PRO A 164 5.39 11.04 -5.79
C PRO A 164 4.73 12.42 -5.96
N THR A 165 3.83 12.54 -6.94
CA THR A 165 3.12 13.79 -7.24
C THR A 165 1.59 13.61 -7.29
N PRO A 166 0.80 14.69 -7.13
CA PRO A 166 -0.65 14.64 -7.28
C PRO A 166 -1.08 14.18 -8.68
N ASN A 167 -0.33 14.60 -9.71
CA ASN A 167 -0.62 14.25 -11.10
C ASN A 167 -0.42 12.76 -11.35
N ASP A 168 0.64 12.17 -10.78
CA ASP A 168 0.89 10.73 -10.87
C ASP A 168 -0.22 9.94 -10.17
N LEU A 169 -0.65 10.39 -8.98
CA LEU A 169 -1.77 9.75 -8.28
C LEU A 169 -3.06 9.80 -9.11
N ILE A 170 -3.38 10.97 -9.69
CA ILE A 170 -4.55 11.13 -10.54
C ILE A 170 -4.45 10.28 -11.81
N ALA A 171 -3.26 10.10 -12.40
CA ALA A 171 -3.07 9.19 -13.52
C ALA A 171 -3.39 7.73 -13.14
N ARG A 172 -3.01 7.29 -11.92
CA ARG A 172 -3.37 5.96 -11.40
C ARG A 172 -4.86 5.84 -11.13
N ILE A 173 -5.48 6.84 -10.49
CA ILE A 173 -6.93 6.87 -10.26
C ILE A 173 -7.67 6.81 -11.60
N SER A 174 -7.24 7.57 -12.61
CA SER A 174 -7.85 7.58 -13.94
C SER A 174 -7.79 6.23 -14.65
N SER A 175 -6.75 5.44 -14.38
CA SER A 175 -6.60 4.09 -14.93
C SER A 175 -7.53 3.07 -14.25
N PHE A 176 -7.89 3.31 -12.98
CA PHE A 176 -8.50 2.31 -12.10
C PHE A 176 -9.73 2.80 -11.34
N TYR A 177 -10.38 3.88 -11.80
CA TYR A 177 -11.48 4.51 -11.06
C TYR A 177 -12.67 3.56 -10.83
N GLY A 178 -12.84 2.53 -11.67
CA GLY A 178 -13.83 1.47 -11.49
C GLY A 178 -13.58 0.56 -10.27
N TRP A 179 -12.41 0.65 -9.65
CA TRP A 179 -12.04 -0.04 -8.41
C TRP A 179 -11.98 0.90 -7.21
N MET A 180 -12.44 2.15 -7.33
CA MET A 180 -12.55 3.03 -6.17
C MET A 180 -13.57 2.45 -5.17
N PRO A 181 -13.26 2.44 -3.86
CA PRO A 181 -14.17 1.91 -2.86
C PRO A 181 -15.49 2.66 -2.83
N GLN A 182 -16.55 1.92 -2.55
CA GLN A 182 -17.90 2.47 -2.34
C GLN A 182 -18.18 2.55 -0.83
N ASN A 183 -19.31 3.16 -0.45
CA ASN A 183 -19.83 3.16 0.92
C ASN A 183 -18.91 3.77 1.99
N GLY A 184 -18.14 4.82 1.65
CA GLY A 184 -17.31 5.55 2.61
C GLY A 184 -16.00 4.87 3.03
N LEU A 185 -15.67 3.72 2.45
CA LEU A 185 -14.44 2.98 2.78
C LEU A 185 -13.19 3.52 2.07
N GLY A 186 -13.36 4.47 1.14
CA GLY A 186 -12.31 5.01 0.29
C GLY A 186 -11.76 6.35 0.78
N PHE A 187 -10.55 6.67 0.34
CA PHE A 187 -9.97 7.98 0.56
C PHE A 187 -9.12 8.41 -0.63
N ILE A 188 -9.02 9.72 -0.83
CA ILE A 188 -8.01 10.36 -1.67
C ILE A 188 -7.40 11.48 -0.83
N ARG A 189 -6.07 11.50 -0.74
CA ARG A 189 -5.33 12.56 -0.06
C ARG A 189 -4.21 13.03 -0.97
N PHE A 190 -3.97 14.34 -0.93
CA PHE A 190 -2.88 14.97 -1.65
C PHE A 190 -1.97 15.70 -0.69
N ASN A 191 -0.69 15.75 -1.04
CA ASN A 191 0.23 16.68 -0.41
C ASN A 191 -0.19 18.11 -0.79
N GLN A 192 -0.68 18.86 0.21
CA GLN A 192 -1.20 20.22 0.01
C GLN A 192 -0.15 21.18 -0.57
N ALA A 193 1.13 21.02 -0.22
CA ALA A 193 2.20 21.85 -0.76
C ALA A 193 2.40 21.64 -2.27
N GLN A 194 2.09 20.45 -2.79
CA GLN A 194 2.21 20.13 -4.22
C GLN A 194 0.95 20.49 -5.02
N MET A 195 -0.19 20.69 -4.35
CA MET A 195 -1.48 20.95 -5.01
C MET A 195 -1.55 22.30 -5.70
N ALA A 196 -0.81 23.31 -5.23
CA ALA A 196 -0.82 24.66 -5.83
C ALA A 196 -0.39 24.66 -7.32
N THR A 197 0.43 23.69 -7.73
CA THR A 197 0.93 23.54 -9.10
C THR A 197 0.27 22.39 -9.87
N ALA A 198 -0.61 21.62 -9.21
CA ALA A 198 -1.22 20.44 -9.80
C ALA A 198 -2.26 20.84 -10.85
N LYS A 199 -2.31 20.08 -11.95
CA LYS A 199 -3.29 20.26 -13.03
C LYS A 199 -3.86 18.91 -13.41
N PHE A 200 -5.15 18.73 -13.18
CA PHE A 200 -5.81 17.46 -13.43
C PHE A 200 -6.64 17.53 -14.70
N GLN A 201 -6.45 16.54 -15.57
CA GLN A 201 -7.34 16.26 -16.68
C GLN A 201 -7.81 14.83 -16.53
N VAL A 202 -9.10 14.66 -16.26
CA VAL A 202 -9.72 13.35 -16.08
C VAL A 202 -11.02 13.29 -16.87
N THR A 203 -11.42 12.09 -17.26
CA THR A 203 -12.72 11.88 -17.91
C THR A 203 -13.86 12.19 -16.93
N LYS A 204 -15.04 12.55 -17.45
CA LYS A 204 -16.23 12.79 -16.61
C LYS A 204 -16.55 11.62 -15.66
N PRO A 205 -16.53 10.34 -16.09
CA PRO A 205 -16.76 9.21 -15.18
C PRO A 205 -15.72 9.11 -14.06
N CYS A 206 -14.45 9.42 -14.35
CA CYS A 206 -13.39 9.44 -13.33
C CYS A 206 -13.61 10.57 -12.33
N ALA A 207 -13.97 11.77 -12.80
CA ALA A 207 -14.29 12.91 -11.92
C ALA A 207 -15.44 12.57 -10.97
N GLU A 208 -16.51 11.94 -11.48
CA GLU A 208 -17.66 11.51 -10.67
C GLU A 208 -17.25 10.46 -9.62
N ALA A 209 -16.38 9.51 -9.96
CA ALA A 209 -15.87 8.53 -9.02
C ALA A 209 -15.03 9.17 -7.89
N ILE A 210 -14.17 10.13 -8.24
CA ILE A 210 -13.37 10.91 -7.28
C ILE A 210 -14.30 11.69 -6.34
N GLN A 211 -15.30 12.38 -6.87
CA GLN A 211 -16.25 13.16 -6.08
C GLN A 211 -17.04 12.29 -5.10
N LYS A 212 -17.48 11.11 -5.51
CA LYS A 212 -18.17 10.15 -4.62
C LYS A 212 -17.31 9.76 -3.43
N VAL A 213 -16.01 9.50 -3.65
CA VAL A 213 -15.09 9.14 -2.57
C VAL A 213 -14.88 10.32 -1.63
N ILE A 214 -14.58 11.52 -2.16
CA ILE A 214 -14.36 12.72 -1.35
C ILE A 214 -15.61 13.07 -0.52
N ALA A 215 -16.79 13.04 -1.13
CA ALA A 215 -18.05 13.36 -0.43
C ALA A 215 -18.36 12.35 0.68
N ALA A 216 -17.97 11.09 0.53
CA ALA A 216 -18.16 10.07 1.55
C ALA A 216 -17.17 10.17 2.72
N GLN A 217 -16.03 10.86 2.54
CA GLN A 217 -15.05 11.12 3.62
C GLN A 217 -15.49 12.24 4.59
N GLN A 218 -16.44 13.09 4.17
CA GLN A 218 -16.90 14.25 4.95
C GLN A 218 -18.12 13.93 5.85
N LYS A 219 -18.59 12.69 5.83
CA LYS A 219 -19.71 12.19 6.64
C LYS A 219 -19.17 11.39 7.82
#